data_AF-A0A6J6LED4-F1
#
_entry.id   AF-A0A6J6LED4-F1
#
_cell.length_a   1.000
_cell.length_b   1.000
_cell.length_c   1.000
_cell.angle_alpha   90.00
_cell.angle_beta   90.00
_cell.angle_gamma   90.00
#
_symmetry.space_group_name_H-M   'P 1'
#
loop_
_entity.id
_entity.type
_entity.pdbx_description
1 polymer ?
#
loop_
_entity_poly.entity_id
_entity_poly.type
_entity_poly.pdbx_seq_one_letter_code
_entity_poly.pdbx_strand_id
1 'polypeptide(L)'
;MTDINVFVQQVHDRVLVYPKCSHEQGLVYACEDVVDATLGSPVIDARVARDFVKSVCHSQDIDPPEILRGHSQKVRATANLDSWTICVQERNTTSSVLLHEIAHLSVGVDSHGVLFRDELVRLMRAHASVDHAALLHSLFLRLDLDIGPWGASAHQK
;
A
#
# COMPACT_ATOMS: atom_id res chain seq x y z
N MET A 1 -7.26 -24.15 -3.52
CA MET A 1 -6.27 -23.18 -2.98
C MET A 1 -5.22 -22.97 -4.05
N THR A 2 -5.10 -21.77 -4.59
CA THR A 2 -4.04 -21.44 -5.54
C THR A 2 -2.70 -21.52 -4.80
N ASP A 3 -1.72 -22.21 -5.38
CA ASP A 3 -0.37 -22.28 -4.82
C ASP A 3 0.26 -20.87 -4.81
N ILE A 4 0.82 -20.47 -3.66
CA ILE A 4 1.53 -19.20 -3.49
C ILE A 4 2.63 -19.01 -4.55
N ASN A 5 3.21 -20.09 -5.05
CA ASN A 5 4.20 -20.04 -6.13
C ASN A 5 3.66 -19.43 -7.42
N VAL A 6 2.36 -19.60 -7.71
CA VAL A 6 1.71 -18.96 -8.88
C VAL A 6 1.71 -17.45 -8.71
N PHE A 7 1.40 -16.95 -7.52
CA PHE A 7 1.41 -15.50 -7.25
C PHE A 7 2.84 -14.95 -7.27
N VAL A 8 3.82 -15.68 -6.75
CA VAL A 8 5.25 -15.30 -6.84
C VAL A 8 5.69 -15.14 -8.29
N GLN A 9 5.31 -16.06 -9.18
CA GLN A 9 5.63 -15.94 -10.59
C GLN A 9 4.95 -14.72 -11.22
N GLN A 10 3.67 -14.47 -10.89
CA GLN A 10 2.95 -13.27 -11.35
C GLN A 10 3.63 -11.99 -10.88
N VAL A 11 4.18 -11.95 -9.66
CA VAL A 11 4.96 -10.81 -9.17
C VAL A 11 6.20 -10.60 -10.01
N HIS A 12 6.99 -11.65 -10.28
CA HIS A 12 8.18 -11.53 -11.13
C HIS A 12 7.85 -10.99 -12.53
N ASP A 13 6.75 -11.44 -13.13
CA ASP A 13 6.30 -10.94 -14.43
C ASP A 13 5.86 -9.47 -14.33
N ARG A 14 5.19 -9.10 -13.22
CA ARG A 14 4.64 -7.76 -13.01
C ARG A 14 5.70 -6.72 -12.69
N VAL A 15 6.81 -7.08 -12.02
CA VAL A 15 7.94 -6.19 -11.72
C VAL A 15 8.46 -5.47 -12.98
N LEU A 16 8.38 -6.12 -14.14
CA LEU A 16 8.83 -5.57 -15.43
C LEU A 16 8.07 -4.30 -15.85
N VAL A 17 6.89 -4.05 -15.27
CA VAL A 17 6.10 -2.82 -15.50
C VAL A 17 6.73 -1.60 -14.80
N TYR A 18 7.67 -1.81 -13.86
CA TYR A 18 8.31 -0.76 -13.06
C TYR A 18 9.81 -0.58 -13.36
N PRO A 19 10.23 -0.37 -14.63
CA PRO A 19 11.66 -0.37 -15.00
C PRO A 19 12.47 0.80 -14.44
N LYS A 20 11.81 1.78 -13.81
CA LYS A 20 12.44 2.97 -13.22
C LYS A 20 12.51 2.93 -11.69
N CYS A 21 11.92 1.91 -11.07
CA CYS A 21 11.96 1.74 -9.63
C CYS A 21 13.24 0.99 -9.22
N SER A 22 13.62 1.10 -7.94
CA SER A 22 14.58 0.15 -7.38
C SER A 22 13.99 -1.27 -7.44
N HIS A 23 14.83 -2.30 -7.34
CA HIS A 23 14.33 -3.68 -7.34
C HIS A 23 13.34 -3.94 -6.20
N GLU A 24 13.66 -3.44 -4.99
CA GLU A 24 12.79 -3.53 -3.81
C GLU A 24 11.43 -2.85 -4.05
N GLN A 25 11.45 -1.59 -4.50
CA GLN A 25 10.22 -0.83 -4.77
C GLN A 25 9.37 -1.49 -5.87
N GLY A 26 10.02 -1.98 -6.94
CA GLY A 26 9.33 -2.69 -8.01
C GLY A 26 8.66 -3.98 -7.54
N LEU A 27 9.31 -4.74 -6.65
CA LEU A 27 8.71 -5.93 -6.04
C LEU A 27 7.52 -5.58 -5.15
N VAL A 28 7.60 -4.52 -4.35
CA VAL A 28 6.50 -4.09 -3.49
C VAL A 28 5.27 -3.70 -4.32
N TYR A 29 5.45 -2.84 -5.33
CA TYR A 29 4.35 -2.47 -6.23
C TYR A 29 3.76 -3.67 -6.97
N ALA A 30 4.61 -4.59 -7.43
CA ALA A 30 4.14 -5.80 -8.09
C ALA A 30 3.37 -6.74 -7.14
N CYS A 31 3.74 -6.83 -5.87
CA CYS A 31 2.97 -7.55 -4.85
C CYS A 31 1.59 -6.91 -4.66
N GLU A 32 1.54 -5.59 -4.46
CA GLU A 32 0.28 -4.85 -4.28
C GLU A 32 -0.66 -5.06 -5.48
N ASP A 33 -0.13 -4.96 -6.70
CA ASP A 33 -0.88 -5.19 -7.94
C ASP A 33 -1.43 -6.62 -8.04
N VAL A 34 -0.64 -7.64 -7.68
CA VAL A 34 -1.09 -9.04 -7.69
C VAL A 34 -2.17 -9.29 -6.64
N VAL A 35 -2.03 -8.72 -5.44
CA VAL A 35 -3.03 -8.83 -4.38
C VAL A 35 -4.33 -8.14 -4.79
N ASP A 36 -4.25 -6.91 -5.30
CA ASP A 36 -5.40 -6.14 -5.76
C ASP A 36 -6.10 -6.82 -6.95
N ALA A 37 -5.36 -7.42 -7.88
CA ALA A 37 -5.95 -8.17 -8.99
C ALA A 37 -6.65 -9.46 -8.51
N THR A 38 -6.18 -10.05 -7.41
CA THR A 38 -6.69 -11.33 -6.89
C THR A 38 -7.91 -11.13 -6.00
N LEU A 39 -7.86 -10.15 -5.10
CA LEU A 39 -8.87 -9.96 -4.04
C LEU A 39 -9.75 -8.72 -4.27
N GLY A 40 -9.32 -7.81 -5.13
CA GLY A 40 -9.98 -6.54 -5.37
C GLY A 40 -9.70 -5.52 -4.26
N SER A 41 -9.76 -4.25 -4.65
CA SER A 41 -9.71 -3.11 -3.73
C SER A 41 -10.82 -2.13 -4.09
N PRO A 42 -11.62 -1.64 -3.11
CA PRO A 42 -12.64 -0.65 -3.36
C PRO A 42 -12.09 0.58 -4.09
N VAL A 43 -12.81 1.01 -5.13
CA VAL A 43 -12.51 2.25 -5.86
C VAL A 43 -13.08 3.43 -5.10
N ILE A 44 -12.24 4.42 -4.85
CA ILE A 44 -12.53 5.64 -4.10
C ILE A 44 -12.49 6.83 -5.06
N ASP A 45 -13.60 7.55 -5.17
CA ASP A 45 -13.64 8.83 -5.91
C ASP A 45 -12.85 9.87 -5.11
N ALA A 46 -12.04 10.68 -5.80
CA ALA A 46 -11.21 11.71 -5.18
C ALA A 46 -12.00 12.76 -4.38
N ARG A 47 -13.33 12.84 -4.51
CA ARG A 47 -14.21 13.68 -3.67
C ARG A 47 -14.39 13.11 -2.26
N VAL A 48 -14.40 11.78 -2.13
CA VAL A 48 -14.58 11.08 -0.86
C VAL A 48 -13.26 10.52 -0.32
N ALA A 49 -12.17 10.57 -1.09
CA ALA A 49 -10.83 10.19 -0.64
C ALA A 49 -10.41 10.90 0.66
N ARG A 50 -10.76 12.18 0.82
CA ARG A 50 -10.51 12.93 2.05
C ARG A 50 -11.18 12.31 3.26
N ASP A 51 -12.44 11.91 3.13
CA ASP A 51 -13.20 11.33 4.25
C ASP A 51 -12.69 9.94 4.59
N PHE A 52 -12.33 9.15 3.57
CA PHE A 52 -11.66 7.86 3.75
C PHE A 52 -10.33 8.01 4.50
N VAL A 53 -9.43 8.87 4.02
CA VAL A 53 -8.12 9.09 4.67
C VAL A 53 -8.29 9.59 6.09
N LYS A 54 -9.19 10.55 6.34
CA LYS A 54 -9.50 11.01 7.71
C LYS A 54 -10.00 9.88 8.60
N SER A 55 -10.89 9.02 8.10
CA SER A 55 -11.40 7.89 8.87
C SER A 55 -10.30 6.91 9.24
N VAL A 56 -9.42 6.57 8.28
CA VAL A 56 -8.26 5.71 8.54
C VAL A 56 -7.36 6.38 9.57
N CYS A 57 -6.86 7.58 9.29
CA CYS A 57 -5.92 8.30 10.16
C CYS A 57 -6.42 8.43 11.61
N HIS A 58 -7.68 8.85 11.83
CA HIS A 58 -8.25 8.92 13.18
C HIS A 58 -8.28 7.57 13.90
N SER A 59 -8.61 6.48 13.19
CA SER A 59 -8.64 5.15 13.81
C SER A 59 -7.24 4.61 14.18
N GLN A 60 -6.19 5.22 13.61
CA GLN A 60 -4.80 4.82 13.80
C GLN A 60 -4.01 5.83 14.65
N ASP A 61 -4.67 6.87 15.18
CA ASP A 61 -4.03 7.99 15.89
C ASP A 61 -2.92 8.69 15.06
N ILE A 62 -3.18 8.84 13.76
CA ILE A 62 -2.31 9.55 12.82
C ILE A 62 -2.96 10.90 12.49
N ASP A 63 -2.19 11.97 12.43
CA ASP A 63 -2.67 13.26 11.95
C ASP A 63 -3.09 13.17 10.48
N PRO A 64 -4.34 13.51 10.10
CA PRO A 64 -4.80 13.33 8.73
C PRO A 64 -4.11 14.31 7.78
N PRO A 65 -3.46 13.82 6.70
CA PRO A 65 -2.81 14.68 5.71
C PRO A 65 -3.83 15.48 4.88
N GLU A 66 -3.38 16.59 4.30
CA GLU A 66 -4.18 17.29 3.30
C GLU A 66 -4.26 16.47 2.00
N ILE A 67 -5.47 16.32 1.46
CA ILE A 67 -5.68 15.69 0.16
C ILE A 67 -5.67 16.75 -0.95
N LEU A 68 -4.64 16.70 -1.77
CA LEU A 68 -4.48 17.52 -2.96
C LEU A 68 -4.90 16.74 -4.20
N ARG A 69 -5.31 17.47 -5.25
CA ARG A 69 -5.55 16.91 -6.58
C ARG A 69 -4.41 17.30 -7.49
N GLY A 70 -3.83 16.30 -8.14
CA GLY A 70 -2.78 16.49 -9.13
C GLY A 70 -3.24 16.14 -10.54
N HIS A 71 -2.30 16.28 -11.47
CA HIS A 71 -2.47 15.96 -12.88
C HIS A 71 -1.24 15.18 -13.39
N SER A 72 -1.03 13.98 -12.87
CA SER A 72 -0.02 13.04 -13.37
C SER A 72 -0.70 11.83 -14.02
N GLN A 73 -0.22 11.42 -15.19
CA GLN A 73 -0.69 10.19 -15.86
C GLN A 73 0.13 8.95 -15.51
N LYS A 74 1.14 9.08 -14.65
CA LYS A 74 2.12 7.99 -14.39
C LYS A 74 2.00 7.38 -13.01
N VAL A 75 1.41 8.09 -12.05
CA VAL A 75 1.32 7.69 -10.65
C VAL A 75 -0.10 7.96 -10.19
N ARG A 76 -0.71 7.06 -9.42
CA ARG A 76 -2.10 7.20 -8.96
C ARG A 76 -2.23 8.15 -7.77
N ALA A 77 -1.32 8.04 -6.81
CA ALA A 77 -1.21 8.94 -5.68
C ALA A 77 0.26 9.07 -5.23
N THR A 78 0.57 10.12 -4.48
CA THR A 78 1.90 10.30 -3.87
C THR A 78 1.76 10.98 -2.52
N ALA A 79 2.38 10.42 -1.49
CA ALA A 79 2.63 11.07 -0.21
C ALA A 79 3.79 12.08 -0.34
N ASN A 80 3.68 13.18 0.39
CA ASN A 80 4.77 14.10 0.64
C ASN A 80 4.88 14.30 2.15
N LEU A 81 5.98 13.84 2.72
CA LEU A 81 6.25 13.90 4.15
C LEU A 81 6.44 15.34 4.65
N ASP A 82 7.15 16.17 3.88
CA ASP A 82 7.49 17.55 4.26
C ASP A 82 6.25 18.44 4.36
N SER A 83 5.33 18.32 3.40
CA SER A 83 4.08 19.08 3.38
C SER A 83 2.91 18.37 4.05
N TRP A 84 3.12 17.15 4.55
CA TRP A 84 2.08 16.30 5.14
C TRP A 84 0.83 16.19 4.27
N THR A 85 1.04 15.85 2.98
CA THR A 85 -0.03 15.81 1.98
C THR A 85 -0.04 14.51 1.19
N ILE A 86 -1.23 14.08 0.75
CA ILE A 86 -1.38 13.06 -0.28
C ILE A 86 -1.95 13.71 -1.54
N CYS A 87 -1.25 13.57 -2.66
CA CYS A 87 -1.69 14.07 -3.95
C CYS A 87 -2.30 12.94 -4.77
N VAL A 88 -3.61 12.98 -5.00
CA VAL A 88 -4.34 12.02 -5.83
C VAL A 88 -4.42 12.55 -7.26
N GLN A 89 -3.93 11.78 -8.22
CA GLN A 89 -3.66 12.26 -9.58
C GLN A 89 -4.83 12.00 -10.55
N GLU A 90 -5.62 10.96 -10.27
CA GLU A 90 -6.79 10.59 -11.07
C GLU A 90 -8.10 10.92 -10.35
N ARG A 91 -9.21 10.92 -11.09
CA ARG A 91 -10.55 11.08 -10.51
C ARG A 91 -10.87 9.98 -9.51
N ASN A 92 -10.36 8.77 -9.76
CA ASN A 92 -10.58 7.59 -8.94
C ASN A 92 -9.22 7.02 -8.54
N THR A 93 -9.13 6.51 -7.32
CA THR A 93 -8.00 5.70 -6.85
C THR A 93 -8.56 4.46 -6.14
N THR A 94 -7.71 3.53 -5.73
CA THR A 94 -8.14 2.41 -4.87
C THR A 94 -7.84 2.73 -3.41
N SER A 95 -8.61 2.13 -2.51
CA SER A 95 -8.33 2.19 -1.07
C SER A 95 -6.93 1.66 -0.74
N SER A 96 -6.48 0.59 -1.41
CA SER A 96 -5.10 0.06 -1.30
C SER A 96 -4.03 1.12 -1.55
N VAL A 97 -4.17 1.90 -2.64
CA VAL A 97 -3.24 2.99 -2.96
C VAL A 97 -3.29 4.08 -1.90
N LEU A 98 -4.46 4.42 -1.36
CA LEU A 98 -4.52 5.40 -0.26
C LEU A 98 -3.88 4.87 1.02
N LEU A 99 -4.04 3.58 1.34
CA LEU A 99 -3.39 2.93 2.47
C LEU A 99 -1.86 2.88 2.28
N HIS A 100 -1.38 2.70 1.05
CA HIS A 100 0.04 2.82 0.70
C HIS A 100 0.61 4.20 1.05
N GLU A 101 -0.05 5.28 0.61
CA GLU A 101 0.42 6.63 0.91
C GLU A 101 0.32 6.95 2.40
N ILE A 102 -0.69 6.44 3.11
CA ILE A 102 -0.79 6.57 4.57
C ILE A 102 0.35 5.81 5.26
N ALA A 103 0.75 4.64 4.75
CA ALA A 103 1.87 3.89 5.31
C ALA A 103 3.14 4.74 5.29
N HIS A 104 3.48 5.37 4.16
CA HIS A 104 4.62 6.29 4.05
C HIS A 104 4.58 7.39 5.12
N LEU A 105 3.44 8.06 5.25
CA LEU A 105 3.26 9.13 6.25
C LEU A 105 3.38 8.61 7.68
N SER A 106 2.80 7.45 7.98
CA SER A 106 2.80 6.86 9.31
C SER A 106 4.20 6.48 9.79
N VAL A 107 5.05 5.96 8.90
CA VAL A 107 6.44 5.60 9.26
C VAL A 107 7.43 6.73 9.04
N GLY A 108 7.03 7.81 8.35
CA GLY A 108 7.87 8.96 8.07
C GLY A 108 9.06 8.65 7.15
N VAL A 109 8.91 7.70 6.22
CA VAL A 109 9.96 7.36 5.23
C VAL A 109 9.40 7.20 3.82
N ASP A 110 10.16 7.65 2.82
CA ASP A 110 9.81 7.51 1.39
C ASP A 110 10.20 6.14 0.80
N SER A 111 11.01 5.36 1.52
CA SER A 111 11.49 4.04 1.07
C SER A 111 10.49 2.92 1.36
N HIS A 112 10.44 1.92 0.49
CA HIS A 112 9.62 0.71 0.64
C HIS A 112 10.25 -0.40 1.50
N GLY A 113 11.11 -0.02 2.46
CA GLY A 113 11.84 -0.93 3.35
C GLY A 113 10.96 -1.62 4.41
N VAL A 114 11.57 -2.36 5.34
CA VAL A 114 10.86 -3.19 6.33
C VAL A 114 9.81 -2.43 7.15
N LEU A 115 10.12 -1.21 7.61
CA LEU A 115 9.17 -0.39 8.39
C LEU A 115 7.92 -0.07 7.59
N PHE A 116 8.10 0.34 6.32
CA PHE A 116 7.00 0.61 5.41
C PHE A 116 6.16 -0.65 5.17
N ARG A 117 6.80 -1.78 4.88
CA ARG A 117 6.08 -3.03 4.59
C ARG A 117 5.29 -3.55 5.79
N ASP A 118 5.86 -3.46 6.99
CA ASP A 118 5.18 -3.81 8.24
C ASP A 118 3.92 -2.98 8.44
N GLU A 119 4.05 -1.67 8.26
CA GLU A 119 2.94 -0.73 8.39
C GLU A 119 1.88 -0.93 7.31
N LEU A 120 2.30 -1.16 6.06
CA LEU A 120 1.37 -1.43 4.96
C LEU A 120 0.53 -2.69 5.24
N VAL A 121 1.16 -3.79 5.65
CA VAL A 121 0.43 -5.04 6.00
C VAL A 121 -0.53 -4.78 7.16
N ARG A 122 -0.11 -4.02 8.18
CA ARG A 122 -0.94 -3.65 9.33
C ARG A 122 -2.17 -2.83 8.92
N LEU A 123 -2.00 -1.83 8.04
CA LEU A 123 -3.08 -1.00 7.51
C LEU A 123 -4.02 -1.78 6.60
N MET A 124 -3.50 -2.61 5.69
CA MET A 124 -4.31 -3.49 4.83
C MET A 124 -5.15 -4.45 5.67
N ARG A 125 -4.61 -4.99 6.77
CA ARG A 125 -5.34 -5.88 7.67
C ARG A 125 -6.50 -5.17 8.36
N ALA A 126 -6.28 -3.93 8.77
CA ALA A 126 -7.26 -3.14 9.50
C ALA A 126 -8.36 -2.56 8.58
N HIS A 127 -8.02 -2.19 7.34
CA HIS A 127 -8.87 -1.36 6.49
C HIS A 127 -9.23 -1.97 5.13
N ALA A 128 -8.57 -3.04 4.69
CA ALA A 128 -8.92 -3.78 3.48
C ALA A 128 -9.55 -5.14 3.85
N SER A 129 -8.73 -6.11 4.27
CA SER A 129 -9.19 -7.39 4.84
C SER A 129 -8.01 -8.18 5.42
N VAL A 130 -8.31 -9.18 6.25
CA VAL A 130 -7.30 -10.14 6.73
C VAL A 130 -6.67 -10.91 5.57
N ASP A 131 -7.46 -11.30 4.58
CA ASP A 131 -6.98 -12.06 3.41
C ASP A 131 -6.04 -11.21 2.53
N HIS A 132 -6.35 -9.92 2.35
CA HIS A 132 -5.50 -8.98 1.60
C HIS A 132 -4.12 -8.86 2.25
N ALA A 133 -4.11 -8.57 3.56
CA ALA A 133 -2.87 -8.48 4.32
C ALA A 133 -2.10 -9.81 4.38
N ALA A 134 -2.78 -10.94 4.54
CA ALA A 134 -2.14 -12.25 4.63
C ALA A 134 -1.46 -12.64 3.32
N LEU A 135 -2.10 -12.37 2.18
CA LEU A 135 -1.49 -12.61 0.87
C LEU A 135 -0.30 -11.67 0.63
N LEU A 136 -0.44 -10.38 0.96
CA LEU A 136 0.64 -9.40 0.83
C LEU A 136 1.87 -9.79 1.69
N HIS A 137 1.65 -10.14 2.95
CA HIS A 137 2.70 -10.61 3.86
C HIS A 137 3.38 -11.89 3.35
N SER A 138 2.58 -12.84 2.86
CA SER A 138 3.10 -14.09 2.28
C SER A 138 3.96 -13.83 1.05
N LEU A 139 3.57 -12.90 0.18
CA LEU A 139 4.35 -12.52 -0.99
C LEU A 139 5.68 -11.88 -0.58
N PHE A 140 5.68 -10.95 0.37
CA PHE A 140 6.92 -10.34 0.87
C PHE A 140 7.88 -11.41 1.42
N LEU A 141 7.39 -12.32 2.26
CA LEU A 141 8.21 -13.42 2.78
C LEU A 141 8.78 -14.32 1.68
N ARG A 142 7.99 -14.60 0.63
CA ARG A 142 8.40 -15.53 -0.44
C ARG A 142 9.33 -14.90 -1.48
N LEU A 143 9.43 -13.57 -1.51
CA LEU A 143 10.28 -12.80 -2.39
C LEU A 143 11.51 -12.23 -1.67
N ASP A 144 11.81 -12.76 -0.48
CA ASP A 144 12.94 -12.33 0.36
C ASP A 144 12.93 -10.82 0.67
N LEU A 145 11.74 -10.21 0.75
CA LEU A 145 11.56 -8.85 1.24
C LEU A 145 11.42 -8.87 2.77
N ASP A 146 12.36 -8.26 3.49
CA ASP A 146 12.34 -8.23 4.95
C ASP A 146 10.99 -7.74 5.48
N ILE A 147 10.35 -8.52 6.33
CA ILE A 147 9.06 -8.19 6.95
C ILE A 147 9.07 -8.75 8.37
N GLY A 148 8.50 -8.02 9.30
CA GLY A 148 8.27 -8.45 10.66
C GLY A 148 7.37 -9.68 10.74
N PRO A 149 7.34 -10.36 11.91
CA PRO A 149 6.42 -11.46 12.12
C PRO A 149 4.97 -10.96 11.99
N TRP A 150 4.07 -11.80 11.49
CA TRP A 150 2.64 -11.45 11.30
C TRP A 150 1.96 -10.82 12.52
N GLY A 151 2.41 -11.18 13.74
CA GLY A 151 1.92 -10.61 14.99
C GLY A 151 2.31 -9.15 15.23
N ALA A 152 3.40 -8.65 14.63
CA ALA A 152 3.78 -7.24 14.66
C ALA A 152 2.84 -6.37 13.81
N SER A 153 2.21 -6.97 12.80
CA SER A 153 1.15 -6.33 12.00
C SER A 153 -0.23 -6.34 12.69
N ALA A 154 -0.27 -6.52 14.01
CA ALA A 154 -1.46 -6.33 14.84
C ALA A 154 -1.21 -5.15 15.79
N HIS A 155 -2.20 -4.27 15.96
CA HIS A 155 -2.17 -3.26 17.01
C HIS A 155 -1.87 -3.91 18.36
N GLN A 156 -0.73 -3.59 18.97
CA GLN A 156 -0.56 -3.77 20.40
C GLN A 156 -1.42 -2.67 21.04
N LYS A 157 -2.50 -3.09 21.70
CA LYS A 157 -3.30 -2.21 22.56
C LYS A 157 -2.51 -1.80 23.79
#